data_AF-A0A7C1AH48-F1
#
_entry.id   AF-A0A7C1AH48-F1
#
_cell.length_a   1.000
_cell.length_b   1.000
_cell.length_c   1.000
_cell.angle_alpha   90.00
_cell.angle_beta   90.00
_cell.angle_gamma   90.00
#
_symmetry.space_group_name_H-M   'P 1'
#
loop_
_entity.id
_entity.type
_entity.pdbx_description
1 polymer ?
#
loop_
_entity_poly.entity_id
_entity_poly.type
_entity_poly.pdbx_seq_one_letter_code
_entity_poly.pdbx_strand_id
1 'polypeptide(L)' 'MTEKIRPRRSVLYMPASNERALEKAKTLGADAVIFDLEDAVAPDAKAGARSRACASVSAGGY' A
#
# COMPACT_ATOMS: atom_id res chain seq x y z
N MET A 1 -31.35 -3.06 2.44
CA MET A 1 -30.05 -2.96 3.14
C MET A 1 -29.39 -1.67 2.68
N THR A 2 -29.20 -0.71 3.57
CA THR A 2 -28.43 0.50 3.25
C THR A 2 -26.95 0.17 3.39
N GLU A 3 -26.22 0.22 2.29
CA GLU A 3 -24.77 0.05 2.30
C GLU A 3 -24.15 1.21 3.10
N LYS A 4 -23.31 0.87 4.09
CA LYS A 4 -22.60 1.88 4.87
C LYS A 4 -21.50 2.46 3.98
N ILE A 5 -21.66 3.72 3.57
CA ILE A 5 -20.66 4.42 2.77
C ILE A 5 -19.35 4.51 3.58
N ARG A 6 -18.24 4.05 3.00
CA ARG A 6 -16.88 4.24 3.53
C ARG A 6 -16.17 5.31 2.66
N PRO A 7 -16.05 6.56 3.14
CA PRO A 7 -15.35 7.61 2.41
C PRO A 7 -13.88 7.23 2.18
N ARG A 8 -13.36 7.51 0.98
CA ARG A 8 -11.95 7.37 0.59
C ARG A 8 -11.41 8.73 0.18
N ARG A 9 -11.37 9.67 1.12
CA ARG A 9 -11.03 11.08 0.90
C ARG A 9 -9.56 11.26 0.53
N SER A 10 -8.72 10.33 0.98
CA SER A 10 -7.29 10.29 0.69
C SER A 10 -6.86 8.85 0.38
N VAL A 11 -6.10 8.69 -0.70
CA VAL A 11 -5.55 7.40 -1.12
C VAL A 11 -4.05 7.58 -1.33
N LEU A 12 -3.26 6.94 -0.48
CA LEU A 12 -1.80 7.10 -0.47
C LEU A 12 -1.15 6.02 -1.34
N TYR A 13 -0.61 6.44 -2.49
CA TYR A 13 0.21 5.59 -3.35
C TYR A 13 1.65 5.55 -2.86
N MET A 14 2.23 4.35 -2.79
CA MET A 14 3.65 4.16 -2.53
C MET A 14 4.17 2.89 -3.22
N PRO A 15 5.40 2.88 -3.73
CA PRO A 15 5.97 1.68 -4.30
C PRO A 15 6.15 0.60 -3.23
N ALA A 16 5.66 -0.60 -3.50
CA ALA A 16 5.85 -1.75 -2.60
C ALA A 16 7.33 -2.16 -2.44
N SER A 17 8.21 -1.59 -3.27
CA SER A 17 9.64 -1.79 -3.16
C SER A 17 10.27 -1.03 -1.98
N ASN A 18 9.59 -0.05 -1.38
CA ASN A 18 10.14 0.86 -0.35
C ASN A 18 9.61 0.54 1.07
N GLU A 19 10.36 -0.26 1.82
CA GLU A 19 9.99 -0.70 3.18
C GLU A 19 9.76 0.45 4.17
N ARG A 20 10.55 1.52 4.10
CA ARG A 20 10.38 2.69 4.97
C ARG A 20 9.04 3.38 4.74
N ALA A 21 8.60 3.44 3.48
CA ALA A 21 7.28 4.00 3.14
C ALA A 21 6.15 3.11 3.66
N LEU A 22 6.28 1.79 3.52
CA LEU A 22 5.30 0.81 4.02
C LEU A 22 5.11 0.92 5.55
N GLU A 23 6.19 1.02 6.32
CA GLU A 23 6.07 1.16 7.79
C GLU A 23 5.47 2.51 8.19
N LYS A 24 5.87 3.59 7.53
CA LYS A 24 5.31 4.92 7.79
C LYS A 24 3.83 4.98 7.46
N ALA A 25 3.38 4.31 6.41
CA ALA A 25 1.99 4.34 5.97
C ALA A 25 1.00 3.83 7.02
N LYS A 26 1.41 2.88 7.88
CA LYS A 26 0.60 2.37 9.00
C LYS A 26 0.20 3.46 9.99
N THR A 27 0.97 4.54 10.08
CA THR A 27 0.76 5.62 11.05
C THR A 27 0.20 6.89 10.44
N LEU A 28 -0.07 6.92 9.13
CA LEU A 28 -0.59 8.10 8.44
C LEU A 28 -2.11 8.06 8.36
N GLY A 29 -2.76 9.22 8.47
CA GLY A 29 -4.22 9.36 8.40
C GLY A 29 -4.81 9.24 6.98
N ALA A 30 -4.30 8.32 6.15
CA ALA A 30 -4.85 8.03 4.84
C ALA A 30 -6.08 7.11 4.97
N ASP A 31 -7.16 7.40 4.24
CA ASP A 31 -8.36 6.55 4.27
C ASP A 31 -8.12 5.20 3.56
N ALA A 32 -7.18 5.17 2.60
CA ALA A 32 -6.70 3.96 1.94
C ALA A 32 -5.21 4.08 1.56
N VAL A 33 -4.55 2.94 1.47
CA VAL A 33 -3.17 2.80 1.00
C VAL A 33 -3.15 1.92 -0.24
N ILE A 34 -2.39 2.32 -1.26
CA ILE A 34 -2.16 1.54 -2.47
C ILE A 34 -0.67 1.23 -2.59
N PHE A 35 -0.37 -0.07 -2.56
CA PHE A 35 0.95 -0.60 -2.86
C PHE A 35 1.12 -0.69 -4.36
N ASP A 36 1.92 0.21 -4.91
CA ASP A 36 2.21 0.28 -6.33
C ASP A 36 3.25 -0.77 -6.73
N LEU A 37 2.97 -1.45 -7.83
CA LEU A 37 3.82 -2.46 -8.48
C LEU A 37 4.13 -2.11 -9.94
N GLU A 38 3.65 -0.95 -10.41
CA GLU A 38 3.73 -0.49 -11.78
C GLU A 38 4.87 0.54 -11.92
N ASP A 39 4.55 1.79 -12.19
CA ASP A 39 5.52 2.79 -12.66
C ASP A 39 6.43 3.33 -11.55
N ALA A 40 6.00 3.29 -10.28
CA ALA A 40 6.88 3.66 -9.17
C ALA A 40 7.90 2.56 -8.82
N VAL A 41 7.88 1.41 -9.50
CA VAL A 41 8.77 0.28 -9.23
C VAL A 41 9.69 0.01 -10.43
N ALA A 42 11.00 0.15 -10.20
CA ALA A 42 12.02 -0.22 -11.19
C ALA A 42 11.84 -1.67 -11.67
N PRO A 43 12.07 -1.97 -12.97
CA PRO A 43 11.78 -3.29 -13.54
C PRO A 43 12.41 -4.47 -12.79
N ASP A 44 13.64 -4.32 -12.35
CA ASP A 44 14.41 -5.29 -11.57
C ASP A 44 13.88 -5.47 -10.14
N ALA A 45 13.23 -4.45 -9.58
CA ALA A 45 12.63 -4.49 -8.25
C ALA A 45 11.22 -5.12 -8.22
N LYS A 46 10.58 -5.37 -9.37
CA LYS A 46 9.17 -5.82 -9.43
C LYS A 46 8.90 -7.14 -8.71
N ALA A 47 9.81 -8.11 -8.81
CA ALA A 47 9.66 -9.40 -8.13
C ALA A 47 9.72 -9.25 -6.59
N GLY A 48 10.68 -8.45 -6.10
CA GLY A 48 10.81 -8.15 -4.67
C GLY A 48 9.65 -7.32 -4.15
N ALA A 49 9.20 -6.32 -4.90
CA ALA A 49 8.06 -5.48 -4.57
C ALA A 49 6.77 -6.29 -4.42
N ARG A 50 6.52 -7.25 -5.32
CA ARG A 50 5.34 -8.13 -5.24
C ARG A 50 5.36 -8.99 -3.97
N SER A 51 6.51 -9.60 -3.68
CA SER A 51 6.69 -10.42 -2.48
C SER A 51 6.47 -9.61 -1.20
N ARG A 52 7.00 -8.37 -1.16
CA ARG A 52 6.79 -7.44 -0.05
C ARG A 52 5.34 -7.01 0.09
N ALA A 53 4.66 -6.65 -1.01
CA ALA A 53 3.25 -6.27 -0.97
C ALA A 53 2.39 -7.38 -0.33
N CYS A 54 2.60 -8.64 -0.74
CA CYS A 54 1.91 -9.79 -0.16
C CYS A 54 2.21 -9.95 1.34
N ALA A 55 3.48 -9.84 1.74
CA ALA A 55 3.89 -9.93 3.13
C ALA A 55 3.26 -8.82 3.98
N SER A 56 3.27 -7.56 3.52
CA SER A 56 2.70 -6.41 4.22
C SER A 56 1.18 -6.52 4.38
N VAL A 57 0.45 -6.94 3.33
CA VAL A 57 -1.00 -7.17 3.43
C VAL A 57 -1.31 -8.29 4.41
N SER A 58 -0.52 -9.37 4.40
CA SER A 58 -0.72 -10.51 5.32
C SER A 58 -0.41 -10.15 6.77
N ALA A 59 0.58 -9.30 7.01
CA ALA A 59 0.94 -8.82 8.34
C ALA A 59 -0.10 -7.84 8.93
N GLY A 60 -0.83 -7.12 8.07
CA GLY A 60 -1.86 -6.16 8.47
C GLY A 60 -1.30 -4.87 9.08
N GLY A 61 -2.16 -4.13 9.78
CA GLY A 61 -1.82 -2.84 10.40
C GLY A 61 -2.03 -1.61 9.51
N TYR A 62 -2.83 -1.75 8.46
CA TYR A 62 -3.26 -0.70 7.54
C TYR A 62 -4.79 -0.54 7.58
#